data_AF-A0A7Y4XWN8-F1
#
_entry.id   AF-A0A7Y4XWN8-F1
#
_cell.length_a   1.000
_cell.length_b   1.000
_cell.length_c   1.000
_cell.angle_alpha   90.00
_cell.angle_beta   90.00
_cell.angle_gamma   90.00
#
_symmetry.space_group_name_H-M   'P 1'
#
loop_
_entity.id
_entity.type
_entity.pdbx_description
1 polymer ?
#
loop_
_entity_poly.entity_id
_entity_poly.type
_entity_poly.pdbx_seq_one_letter_code
_entity_poly.pdbx_strand_id
1 'polypeptide(L)'
;MIHQKTFRILIIFIIAITLCSCARRPTTDPLPFDVAVKALTNHLLKQVEQKSLLKLQLEKTVVMDDFTDEDTGEFVAASQAIEKMILDEAKQNFNRISISKMNKNNIHDANFLLNGVISLEKFDANSDGKNYHLLASVTDLKTGEVIANSAVWISDKNLDYAPQREYKAAPMFMNDTRNKSKVKTARSEPGNQADMEYYKSLETSALLQEAASTLEKENYPLVINMLKEVATRADGQSMNTYSMLYQAYFQQGEIEAAEEAFGKLVDISIKNNSLSVRLLFGVNSTEFIADKDLRTRYQLWIRQLSKYFNNQAQCVKIIGHSSHTGSEAYNDKLSAARAVAVQRHMVSNFKAIKAKSATLGMGFKNNIKGLGTDDSKDAVDRRVEFLVTECANLS
;
A
#
# COMPACT_ATOMS: atom_id res chain seq x y z
N MET A 1 -82.28 8.08 -33.70
CA MET A 1 -81.69 9.25 -34.36
C MET A 1 -80.66 9.88 -33.43
N ILE A 2 -79.37 9.74 -33.76
CA ILE A 2 -78.33 10.80 -33.83
C ILE A 2 -78.07 11.71 -32.59
N HIS A 3 -76.80 11.68 -32.14
CA HIS A 3 -75.98 12.74 -31.48
C HIS A 3 -76.25 13.07 -29.99
N GLN A 4 -75.30 13.47 -29.11
CA GLN A 4 -73.88 13.84 -29.19
C GLN A 4 -73.30 13.93 -27.75
N LYS A 5 -71.99 13.64 -27.60
CA LYS A 5 -70.95 14.25 -26.74
C LYS A 5 -71.31 14.80 -25.34
N THR A 6 -70.55 14.39 -24.32
CA THR A 6 -69.56 15.26 -23.63
C THR A 6 -68.61 14.46 -22.76
N PHE A 7 -67.31 14.67 -23.02
CA PHE A 7 -66.16 14.14 -22.30
C PHE A 7 -65.91 15.05 -21.08
N ARG A 8 -65.87 14.52 -19.86
CA ARG A 8 -65.46 15.26 -18.65
C ARG A 8 -64.14 14.70 -18.13
N ILE A 9 -63.13 15.55 -18.22
CA ILE A 9 -61.78 15.40 -17.69
C ILE A 9 -61.83 15.56 -16.17
N LEU A 10 -61.29 14.59 -15.42
CA LEU A 10 -61.00 14.72 -13.99
C LEU A 10 -59.47 14.64 -13.83
N ILE A 11 -58.84 15.80 -13.62
CA ILE A 11 -57.41 15.92 -13.28
C ILE A 11 -57.30 15.72 -11.77
N ILE A 12 -56.70 14.62 -11.34
CA ILE A 12 -56.24 14.42 -9.97
C ILE A 12 -54.75 14.73 -9.94
N PHE A 13 -54.40 15.86 -9.33
CA PHE A 13 -53.02 16.24 -9.02
C PHE A 13 -52.54 15.39 -7.83
N ILE A 14 -51.68 14.40 -8.07
CA ILE A 14 -50.90 13.76 -7.01
C ILE A 14 -49.54 14.46 -6.98
N ILE A 15 -49.38 15.35 -6.01
CA ILE A 15 -48.09 15.95 -5.66
C ILE A 15 -47.30 14.89 -4.90
N ALA A 16 -46.41 14.19 -5.61
CA ALA A 16 -45.39 13.35 -5.00
C ALA A 16 -44.30 14.25 -4.41
N ILE A 17 -44.36 14.49 -3.11
CA ILE A 17 -43.27 15.12 -2.36
C ILE A 17 -42.15 14.08 -2.27
N THR A 18 -41.17 14.16 -3.16
CA THR A 18 -39.88 13.48 -3.01
C THR A 18 -39.07 14.21 -1.93
N LEU A 19 -39.30 13.85 -0.67
CA LEU A 19 -38.33 14.12 0.39
C LEU A 19 -37.12 13.20 0.14
N CYS A 20 -36.17 13.71 -0.63
CA CYS A 20 -34.81 13.20 -0.67
C CYS A 20 -34.17 13.53 0.69
N SER A 21 -34.52 12.73 1.71
CA SER A 21 -33.79 12.76 2.96
C SER A 21 -32.44 12.12 2.67
N CYS A 22 -31.38 12.93 2.61
CA CYS A 22 -30.01 12.44 2.75
C CYS A 22 -29.90 11.81 4.14
N ALA A 23 -30.30 10.55 4.26
CA ALA A 23 -29.96 9.74 5.41
C ALA A 23 -28.44 9.65 5.44
N ARG A 24 -27.80 10.44 6.31
CA ARG A 24 -26.42 10.19 6.73
C ARG A 24 -26.40 8.73 7.16
N ARG A 25 -25.65 7.87 6.44
CA ARG A 25 -25.36 6.52 6.93
C ARG A 25 -24.85 6.69 8.37
N PRO A 26 -25.39 5.97 9.36
CA PRO A 26 -24.82 6.02 10.70
C PRO A 26 -23.37 5.55 10.58
N THR A 27 -22.44 6.48 10.78
CA THR A 27 -21.03 6.15 10.97
C THR A 27 -20.97 5.33 12.25
N THR A 28 -20.70 4.03 12.13
CA THR A 28 -20.48 3.20 13.32
C THR A 28 -19.28 3.75 14.07
N ASP A 29 -19.46 4.05 15.35
CA ASP A 29 -18.39 4.53 16.21
C ASP A 29 -17.16 3.61 16.14
N PRO A 30 -15.93 4.15 16.30
CA PRO A 30 -14.73 3.32 16.32
C PRO A 30 -14.83 2.20 17.37
N LEU A 31 -14.50 0.99 16.96
CA LEU A 31 -14.59 -0.23 17.77
C LEU A 31 -13.20 -0.65 18.26
N PRO A 32 -13.10 -1.36 19.41
CA PRO A 32 -11.86 -2.01 19.80
C PRO A 32 -11.34 -2.93 18.68
N PHE A 33 -10.03 -3.02 18.51
CA PHE A 33 -9.38 -3.68 17.37
C PHE A 33 -9.92 -5.10 17.10
N ASP A 34 -10.03 -5.94 18.12
CA ASP A 34 -10.51 -7.32 17.99
C ASP A 34 -12.01 -7.37 17.60
N VAL A 35 -12.83 -6.47 18.17
CA VAL A 35 -14.25 -6.33 17.85
C VAL A 35 -14.43 -5.84 16.42
N ALA A 36 -13.60 -4.89 15.97
CA ALA A 36 -13.62 -4.35 14.63
C ALA A 36 -13.33 -5.46 13.60
N VAL A 37 -12.26 -6.24 13.79
CA VAL A 37 -11.90 -7.33 12.85
C VAL A 37 -13.00 -8.39 12.77
N LYS A 38 -13.59 -8.78 13.89
CA LYS A 38 -14.72 -9.73 13.92
C LYS A 38 -15.95 -9.17 13.24
N ALA A 39 -16.29 -7.89 13.49
CA ALA A 39 -17.43 -7.23 12.85
C ALA A 39 -17.25 -7.15 11.33
N LEU A 40 -16.04 -6.78 10.87
CA LEU A 40 -15.68 -6.75 9.45
C LEU A 40 -15.82 -8.13 8.81
N THR A 41 -15.25 -9.17 9.44
CA THR A 41 -15.30 -10.55 8.95
C THR A 41 -16.73 -11.04 8.82
N ASN A 42 -17.54 -10.87 9.88
CA ASN A 42 -18.94 -11.27 9.88
C ASN A 42 -19.74 -10.56 8.79
N HIS A 43 -19.53 -9.26 8.61
CA HIS A 43 -20.24 -8.49 7.60
C HIS A 43 -19.89 -8.93 6.17
N LEU A 44 -18.60 -9.17 5.88
CA LEU A 44 -18.15 -9.67 4.58
C LEU A 44 -18.71 -11.05 4.28
N LEU A 45 -18.51 -12.00 5.18
CA LEU A 45 -18.85 -13.40 4.91
C LEU A 45 -20.37 -13.61 4.83
N LYS A 46 -21.18 -12.85 5.59
CA LYS A 46 -22.64 -12.84 5.41
C LYS A 46 -23.08 -12.36 4.02
N GLN A 47 -22.43 -11.35 3.46
CA GLN A 47 -22.71 -10.92 2.09
C GLN A 47 -22.33 -12.00 1.07
N VAL A 48 -21.19 -12.66 1.25
CA VAL A 48 -20.75 -13.80 0.42
C VAL A 48 -21.74 -14.98 0.52
N GLU A 49 -22.30 -15.23 1.71
CA GLU A 49 -23.40 -16.18 1.90
C GLU A 49 -24.62 -15.80 1.06
N GLN A 50 -25.12 -14.58 1.23
CA GLN A 50 -26.35 -14.09 0.59
C GLN A 50 -26.28 -14.05 -0.94
N LYS A 51 -25.22 -13.47 -1.51
CA LYS A 51 -25.03 -13.34 -2.96
C LYS A 51 -24.93 -14.69 -3.67
N SER A 52 -24.46 -15.72 -2.97
CA SER A 52 -24.25 -17.04 -3.56
C SER A 52 -25.39 -18.02 -3.33
N LEU A 53 -26.44 -17.68 -2.55
CA LEU A 53 -27.63 -18.53 -2.39
C LEU A 53 -28.35 -18.80 -3.72
N LEU A 54 -28.03 -18.02 -4.77
CA LEU A 54 -28.51 -18.19 -6.14
C LEU A 54 -27.76 -19.29 -6.93
N LYS A 55 -26.62 -19.80 -6.42
CA LYS A 55 -25.81 -20.86 -7.05
C LYS A 55 -25.76 -22.07 -6.11
N LEU A 56 -26.12 -23.26 -6.60
CA LEU A 56 -26.21 -24.56 -5.90
C LEU A 56 -24.87 -25.12 -5.34
N GLN A 57 -23.89 -24.26 -5.04
CA GLN A 57 -22.54 -24.68 -4.64
C GLN A 57 -22.48 -24.93 -3.12
N LEU A 58 -22.11 -26.16 -2.73
CA LEU A 58 -22.18 -26.67 -1.35
C LEU A 58 -21.12 -26.08 -0.41
N GLU A 59 -19.91 -25.81 -0.91
CA GLU A 59 -18.82 -25.17 -0.17
C GLU A 59 -18.17 -24.08 -1.02
N LYS A 60 -17.75 -22.99 -0.38
CA LYS A 60 -17.10 -21.84 -1.03
C LYS A 60 -15.66 -21.72 -0.57
N THR A 61 -14.75 -21.59 -1.52
CA THR A 61 -13.33 -21.37 -1.25
C THR A 61 -12.99 -19.88 -1.41
N VAL A 62 -12.46 -19.30 -0.34
CA VAL A 62 -11.96 -17.91 -0.30
C VAL A 62 -10.46 -17.96 -0.08
N VAL A 63 -9.69 -17.33 -0.96
CA VAL A 63 -8.26 -17.09 -0.73
C VAL A 63 -8.05 -15.66 -0.27
N MET A 64 -7.16 -15.46 0.69
CA MET A 64 -6.89 -14.17 1.30
C MET A 64 -5.52 -13.67 0.85
N ASP A 65 -5.50 -12.56 0.11
CA ASP A 65 -4.30 -11.76 -0.11
C ASP A 65 -3.91 -11.05 1.19
N ASP A 66 -2.65 -10.65 1.29
CA ASP A 66 -2.11 -10.02 2.48
C ASP A 66 -2.87 -8.72 2.81
N PHE A 67 -3.17 -8.46 4.08
CA PHE A 67 -3.60 -7.13 4.49
C PHE A 67 -2.40 -6.19 4.54
N THR A 68 -2.49 -5.01 3.94
CA THR A 68 -1.34 -4.08 3.88
C THR A 68 -1.70 -2.69 4.39
N ASP A 69 -0.71 -1.96 4.89
CA ASP A 69 -0.86 -0.52 5.11
C ASP A 69 -1.13 0.18 3.77
N GLU A 70 -2.16 1.02 3.73
CA GLU A 70 -2.58 1.69 2.50
C GLU A 70 -1.49 2.60 1.91
N ASP A 71 -0.76 3.32 2.77
CA ASP A 71 0.18 4.35 2.35
C ASP A 71 1.55 3.80 1.97
N THR A 72 1.99 2.72 2.64
CA THR A 72 3.33 2.15 2.45
C THR A 72 3.34 0.87 1.63
N GLY A 73 2.18 0.19 1.51
CA GLY A 73 2.06 -1.13 0.90
C GLY A 73 2.69 -2.25 1.73
N GLU A 74 3.03 -1.99 3.00
CA GLU A 74 3.74 -2.95 3.85
C GLU A 74 2.79 -3.92 4.55
N PHE A 75 3.26 -5.15 4.70
CA PHE A 75 2.72 -6.11 5.65
C PHE A 75 3.35 -5.86 7.03
N VAL A 76 2.51 -5.49 8.01
CA VAL A 76 2.93 -5.12 9.37
C VAL A 76 2.37 -6.11 10.40
N ALA A 77 2.82 -6.03 11.65
CA ALA A 77 2.31 -6.89 12.73
C ALA A 77 0.78 -6.83 12.88
N ALA A 78 0.17 -5.64 12.73
CA ALA A 78 -1.29 -5.49 12.71
C ALA A 78 -1.95 -6.28 11.57
N SER A 79 -1.35 -6.33 10.38
CA SER A 79 -1.83 -7.15 9.26
C SER A 79 -1.89 -8.62 9.63
N GLN A 80 -0.81 -9.15 10.21
CA GLN A 80 -0.74 -10.54 10.63
C GLN A 80 -1.80 -10.86 11.70
N ALA A 81 -2.03 -9.94 12.64
CA ALA A 81 -3.06 -10.10 13.66
C ALA A 81 -4.48 -10.09 13.07
N ILE A 82 -4.77 -9.18 12.14
CA ILE A 82 -6.06 -9.10 11.42
C ILE A 82 -6.35 -10.42 10.73
N GLU A 83 -5.39 -10.93 9.96
CA GLU A 83 -5.57 -12.13 9.16
C GLU A 83 -5.77 -13.37 10.01
N LYS A 84 -5.02 -13.49 11.11
CA LYS A 84 -5.23 -14.57 12.07
C LYS A 84 -6.65 -14.53 12.63
N MET A 85 -7.14 -13.35 13.01
CA MET A 85 -8.50 -13.20 13.54
C MET A 85 -9.57 -13.48 12.47
N ILE A 86 -9.37 -13.08 11.21
CA ILE A 86 -10.27 -13.40 10.10
C ILE A 86 -10.38 -14.93 9.92
N LEU A 87 -9.23 -15.63 9.88
CA LEU A 87 -9.20 -17.08 9.74
C LEU A 87 -9.89 -17.79 10.91
N ASP A 88 -9.61 -17.35 12.15
CA ASP A 88 -10.19 -17.91 13.36
C ASP A 88 -11.72 -17.68 13.41
N GLU A 89 -12.18 -16.46 13.10
CA GLU A 89 -13.60 -16.08 13.08
C GLU A 89 -14.38 -16.82 11.99
N ALA A 90 -13.82 -16.93 10.78
CA ALA A 90 -14.42 -17.68 9.68
C ALA A 90 -14.60 -19.15 10.04
N LYS A 91 -13.56 -19.78 10.58
CA LYS A 91 -13.60 -21.20 11.00
C LYS A 91 -14.64 -21.46 12.09
N GLN A 92 -14.86 -20.50 12.99
CA GLN A 92 -15.81 -20.65 14.10
C GLN A 92 -17.26 -20.43 13.67
N ASN A 93 -17.52 -19.45 12.79
CA ASN A 93 -18.87 -18.96 12.54
C ASN A 93 -19.42 -19.22 11.13
N PHE A 94 -18.60 -19.71 10.18
CA PHE A 94 -19.00 -19.90 8.78
C PHE A 94 -18.63 -21.31 8.27
N ASN A 95 -19.53 -22.28 8.46
CA ASN A 95 -19.29 -23.68 8.09
C ASN A 95 -19.34 -23.99 6.58
N ARG A 96 -19.86 -23.06 5.75
CA ARG A 96 -19.95 -23.20 4.29
C ARG A 96 -18.88 -22.42 3.54
N ILE A 97 -17.97 -21.76 4.25
CA ILE A 97 -16.90 -20.95 3.68
C ILE A 97 -15.58 -21.44 4.24
N SER A 98 -14.73 -21.95 3.36
CA SER A 98 -13.34 -22.26 3.66
C SER A 98 -12.48 -21.09 3.24
N ILE A 99 -11.75 -20.49 4.20
CA ILE A 99 -10.83 -19.39 3.95
C ILE A 99 -9.38 -19.81 4.19
N SER A 100 -8.47 -19.37 3.33
CA SER A 100 -7.03 -19.64 3.49
C SER A 100 -6.15 -18.52 2.91
N LYS A 101 -4.97 -18.33 3.50
CA LYS A 101 -3.70 -18.34 2.76
C LYS A 101 -3.69 -18.23 1.23
N MET A 102 -3.70 -17.08 0.54
CA MET A 102 -3.44 -17.13 -0.91
C MET A 102 -2.05 -17.72 -1.19
N ASN A 103 -1.94 -18.61 -2.16
CA ASN A 103 -0.68 -19.17 -2.65
C ASN A 103 -0.86 -19.71 -4.08
N LYS A 104 0.23 -20.12 -4.74
CA LYS A 104 0.17 -20.55 -6.14
C LYS A 104 -0.70 -21.77 -6.38
N ASN A 105 -0.90 -22.61 -5.35
CA ASN A 105 -1.63 -23.87 -5.49
C ASN A 105 -3.15 -23.67 -5.35
N ASN A 106 -3.61 -22.66 -4.61
CA ASN A 106 -5.04 -22.49 -4.33
C ASN A 106 -5.70 -21.32 -5.07
N ILE A 107 -4.94 -20.37 -5.63
CA ILE A 107 -5.52 -19.20 -6.31
C ILE A 107 -6.36 -19.58 -7.54
N HIS A 108 -6.02 -20.66 -8.24
CA HIS A 108 -6.73 -21.11 -9.43
C HIS A 108 -8.05 -21.83 -9.12
N ASP A 109 -8.13 -22.50 -7.97
CA ASP A 109 -9.29 -23.30 -7.56
C ASP A 109 -10.24 -22.53 -6.62
N ALA A 110 -9.81 -21.35 -6.17
CA ALA A 110 -10.60 -20.50 -5.31
C ALA A 110 -11.80 -19.90 -6.04
N ASN A 111 -12.93 -19.79 -5.35
CA ASN A 111 -14.11 -19.10 -5.88
C ASN A 111 -13.97 -17.57 -5.71
N PHE A 112 -13.40 -17.15 -4.59
CA PHE A 112 -13.35 -15.76 -4.19
C PHE A 112 -11.98 -15.35 -3.67
N LEU A 113 -11.67 -14.07 -3.84
CA LEU A 113 -10.50 -13.41 -3.27
C LEU A 113 -10.94 -12.42 -2.20
N LEU A 114 -10.43 -12.56 -0.98
CA LEU A 114 -10.48 -11.54 0.06
C LEU A 114 -9.19 -10.72 0.01
N ASN A 115 -9.33 -9.40 -0.09
CA ASN A 115 -8.22 -8.46 0.06
C ASN A 115 -8.62 -7.32 0.98
N GLY A 116 -7.64 -6.71 1.64
CA GLY A 116 -7.90 -5.56 2.51
C GLY A 116 -6.68 -4.72 2.81
N VAL A 117 -6.96 -3.54 3.38
CA VAL A 117 -5.96 -2.53 3.72
C VAL A 117 -6.28 -1.88 5.05
N ILE A 118 -5.23 -1.41 5.72
CA ILE A 118 -5.32 -0.59 6.93
C ILE A 118 -4.99 0.84 6.52
N SER A 119 -5.96 1.73 6.65
CA SER A 119 -5.78 3.17 6.43
C SER A 119 -5.65 3.90 7.75
N LEU A 120 -5.00 5.07 7.75
CA LEU A 120 -4.99 6.01 8.85
C LEU A 120 -5.60 7.33 8.36
N GLU A 121 -6.83 7.60 8.76
CA GLU A 121 -7.64 8.69 8.20
C GLU A 121 -8.57 9.32 9.25
N LYS A 122 -9.15 10.49 8.95
CA LYS A 122 -10.07 11.15 9.87
C LYS A 122 -11.41 10.40 9.90
N PHE A 123 -11.86 10.00 11.08
CA PHE A 123 -13.17 9.35 11.26
C PHE A 123 -14.32 10.31 10.95
N ASP A 124 -14.19 11.54 11.40
CA ASP A 124 -15.12 12.61 11.08
C ASP A 124 -14.35 13.93 10.84
N ALA A 125 -14.98 14.89 10.16
CA ALA A 125 -14.30 16.15 9.81
C ALA A 125 -13.84 16.95 11.04
N ASN A 126 -14.49 16.76 12.17
CA ASN A 126 -14.26 17.43 13.44
C ASN A 126 -13.40 16.59 14.41
N SER A 127 -13.02 15.35 14.04
CA SER A 127 -12.30 14.45 14.94
C SER A 127 -10.88 14.95 15.17
N ASP A 128 -10.46 14.96 16.43
CA ASP A 128 -9.08 15.24 16.79
C ASP A 128 -8.18 14.07 16.35
N GLY A 129 -7.37 14.34 15.33
CA GLY A 129 -6.43 13.37 14.76
C GLY A 129 -7.07 12.33 13.84
N LYS A 130 -6.29 11.31 13.52
CA LYS A 130 -6.69 10.20 12.64
C LYS A 130 -7.00 8.94 13.45
N ASN A 131 -7.83 8.08 12.89
CA ASN A 131 -8.16 6.74 13.38
C ASN A 131 -7.73 5.71 12.33
N TYR A 132 -7.47 4.49 12.78
CA TYR A 132 -7.29 3.38 11.85
C TYR A 132 -8.64 2.99 11.26
N HIS A 133 -8.66 2.77 9.95
CA HIS A 133 -9.81 2.30 9.20
C HIS A 133 -9.42 1.01 8.50
N LEU A 134 -10.06 -0.09 8.87
CA LEU A 134 -9.85 -1.39 8.23
C LEU A 134 -10.88 -1.56 7.12
N LEU A 135 -10.40 -1.71 5.88
CA LEU A 135 -11.22 -1.85 4.69
C LEU A 135 -10.91 -3.16 4.00
N ALA A 136 -11.94 -3.87 3.56
CA ALA A 136 -11.77 -5.12 2.83
C ALA A 136 -12.91 -5.38 1.86
N SER A 137 -12.61 -6.14 0.82
CA SER A 137 -13.56 -6.57 -0.19
C SER A 137 -13.38 -8.03 -0.55
N VAL A 138 -14.45 -8.65 -1.05
CA VAL A 138 -14.41 -9.99 -1.63
C VAL A 138 -14.76 -9.91 -3.10
N THR A 139 -13.87 -10.42 -3.96
CA THR A 139 -14.02 -10.46 -5.42
C THR A 139 -14.33 -11.88 -5.89
N ASP A 140 -15.32 -12.06 -6.77
CA ASP A 140 -15.58 -13.31 -7.50
C ASP A 140 -14.48 -13.50 -8.56
N LEU A 141 -13.64 -14.51 -8.38
CA LEU A 141 -12.45 -14.71 -9.20
C LEU A 141 -12.77 -15.10 -10.65
N LYS A 142 -13.98 -15.60 -10.93
CA LYS A 142 -14.41 -15.94 -12.29
C LYS A 142 -14.83 -14.72 -13.09
N THR A 143 -15.41 -13.73 -12.42
CA THR A 143 -16.02 -12.56 -13.07
C THR A 143 -15.25 -11.26 -12.88
N GLY A 144 -14.36 -11.20 -11.89
CA GLY A 144 -13.71 -9.96 -11.47
C GLY A 144 -14.63 -8.99 -10.72
N GLU A 145 -15.88 -9.37 -10.45
CA GLU A 145 -16.84 -8.53 -9.72
C GLU A 145 -16.56 -8.55 -8.21
N VAL A 146 -16.53 -7.38 -7.59
CA VAL A 146 -16.57 -7.25 -6.13
C VAL A 146 -17.98 -7.61 -5.65
N ILE A 147 -18.11 -8.66 -4.85
CA ILE A 147 -19.42 -9.19 -4.40
C ILE A 147 -19.74 -8.81 -2.96
N ALA A 148 -18.75 -8.38 -2.18
CA ALA A 148 -18.92 -7.92 -0.81
C ALA A 148 -17.85 -6.87 -0.48
N ASN A 149 -18.21 -5.92 0.38
CA ASN A 149 -17.26 -4.99 0.99
C ASN A 149 -17.59 -4.76 2.47
N SER A 150 -16.60 -4.31 3.23
CA SER A 150 -16.79 -3.92 4.62
C SER A 150 -15.70 -2.96 5.05
N ALA A 151 -16.08 -2.03 5.92
CA ALA A 151 -15.22 -0.97 6.39
C ALA A 151 -15.56 -0.70 7.86
N VAL A 152 -14.55 -0.77 8.75
CA VAL A 152 -14.73 -0.59 10.20
C VAL A 152 -13.66 0.30 10.77
N TRP A 153 -14.07 1.21 11.65
CA TRP A 153 -13.17 2.11 12.35
C TRP A 153 -12.64 1.45 13.62
N ILE A 154 -11.36 1.67 13.92
CA ILE A 154 -10.69 1.11 15.09
C ILE A 154 -10.41 2.24 16.11
N SER A 155 -10.81 2.02 17.36
CA SER A 155 -10.60 2.96 18.47
C SER A 155 -9.17 2.96 19.02
N ASP A 156 -8.47 1.82 18.91
CA ASP A 156 -7.10 1.64 19.38
C ASP A 156 -6.13 2.56 18.63
N LYS A 157 -5.42 3.42 19.36
CA LYS A 157 -4.48 4.38 18.78
C LYS A 157 -3.08 3.80 18.52
N ASN A 158 -2.77 2.66 19.12
CA ASN A 158 -1.43 2.07 19.14
C ASN A 158 -1.44 0.63 18.63
N LEU A 159 -1.82 0.46 17.36
CA LEU A 159 -1.65 -0.83 16.69
C LEU A 159 -0.15 -1.11 16.50
N ASP A 160 0.25 -2.37 16.66
CA ASP A 160 1.61 -2.79 16.37
C ASP A 160 1.88 -2.70 14.86
N TYR A 161 2.69 -1.73 14.48
CA TYR A 161 3.06 -1.42 13.10
C TYR A 161 4.51 -1.81 12.81
N ALA A 162 5.07 -2.77 13.55
CA ALA A 162 6.38 -3.30 13.22
C ALA A 162 6.35 -3.95 11.82
N PRO A 163 7.19 -3.53 10.87
CA PRO A 163 7.26 -4.16 9.56
C PRO A 163 7.89 -5.56 9.65
N GLN A 164 7.48 -6.46 8.74
CA GLN A 164 8.21 -7.73 8.54
C GLN A 164 9.63 -7.48 8.02
N ARG A 165 10.48 -8.52 8.04
CA ARG A 165 11.89 -8.39 7.64
C ARG A 165 12.01 -7.91 6.20
N GLU A 166 11.16 -8.41 5.29
CA GLU A 166 11.15 -7.99 3.89
C GLU A 166 11.01 -6.46 3.71
N TYR A 167 10.33 -5.78 4.64
CA TYR A 167 10.12 -4.34 4.61
C TYR A 167 11.13 -3.56 5.47
N LYS A 168 11.59 -4.14 6.59
CA LYS A 168 12.62 -3.52 7.45
C LYS A 168 13.91 -3.22 6.69
N ALA A 169 14.33 -4.13 5.82
CA ALA A 169 15.53 -4.00 5.02
C ALA A 169 15.27 -3.45 3.60
N ALA A 170 14.02 -3.09 3.29
CA ALA A 170 13.66 -2.57 1.98
C ALA A 170 14.27 -1.16 1.75
N PRO A 171 14.84 -0.89 0.57
CA PRO A 171 15.38 0.44 0.26
C PRO A 171 14.34 1.55 0.16
N MET A 172 13.08 1.20 -0.11
CA MET A 172 11.98 2.13 -0.45
C MET A 172 10.65 1.65 0.13
N PHE A 173 9.65 2.53 0.21
CA PHE A 173 8.26 2.12 0.49
C PHE A 173 7.61 1.56 -0.78
N MET A 174 6.79 0.50 -0.65
CA MET A 174 6.21 -0.23 -1.78
C MET A 174 4.87 0.38 -2.22
N ASN A 175 4.77 1.70 -2.26
CA ASN A 175 3.56 2.40 -2.71
C ASN A 175 3.53 2.57 -4.23
N ASP A 176 3.51 1.44 -4.93
CA ASP A 176 3.49 1.37 -6.38
C ASP A 176 2.06 1.32 -6.96
N THR A 177 1.97 1.21 -8.29
CA THR A 177 0.69 1.14 -9.00
C THR A 177 -0.14 -0.08 -8.57
N ARG A 178 0.50 -1.21 -8.25
CA ARG A 178 -0.19 -2.41 -7.78
C ARG A 178 -0.79 -2.19 -6.40
N ASN A 179 -0.05 -1.59 -5.46
CA ASN A 179 -0.59 -1.23 -4.14
C ASN A 179 -1.80 -0.31 -4.29
N LYS A 180 -1.70 0.75 -5.12
CA LYS A 180 -2.82 1.67 -5.38
C LYS A 180 -4.04 0.95 -5.96
N SER A 181 -3.83 0.01 -6.87
CA SER A 181 -4.88 -0.82 -7.47
C SER A 181 -5.55 -1.77 -6.46
N LYS A 182 -4.75 -2.37 -5.57
CA LYS A 182 -5.23 -3.18 -4.44
C LYS A 182 -6.08 -2.35 -3.47
N VAL A 183 -5.62 -1.15 -3.09
CA VAL A 183 -6.36 -0.20 -2.25
C VAL A 183 -7.70 0.15 -2.90
N LYS A 184 -7.69 0.49 -4.20
CA LYS A 184 -8.92 0.80 -4.94
C LYS A 184 -9.90 -0.37 -4.95
N THR A 185 -9.41 -1.60 -5.09
CA THR A 185 -10.24 -2.81 -5.01
C THR A 185 -10.80 -3.00 -3.60
N ALA A 186 -9.97 -2.91 -2.56
CA ALA A 186 -10.39 -3.04 -1.15
C ALA A 186 -11.50 -2.05 -0.75
N ARG A 187 -11.48 -0.85 -1.36
CA ARG A 187 -12.45 0.23 -1.15
C ARG A 187 -13.69 0.13 -2.05
N SER A 188 -13.72 -0.80 -2.99
CA SER A 188 -14.77 -0.88 -4.00
C SER A 188 -16.08 -1.43 -3.43
N GLU A 189 -17.19 -0.82 -3.85
CA GLU A 189 -18.54 -1.28 -3.49
C GLU A 189 -18.95 -2.54 -4.28
N PRO A 190 -19.87 -3.38 -3.76
CA PRO A 190 -20.36 -4.55 -4.47
C PRO A 190 -21.04 -4.20 -5.80
N GLY A 191 -20.81 -5.02 -6.83
CA GLY A 191 -21.29 -4.81 -8.20
C GLY A 191 -20.28 -4.12 -9.12
N ASN A 192 -19.26 -3.47 -8.56
CA ASN A 192 -18.15 -2.93 -9.35
C ASN A 192 -17.13 -4.01 -9.70
N GLN A 193 -16.29 -3.75 -10.71
CA GLN A 193 -15.16 -4.60 -11.05
C GLN A 193 -13.96 -4.30 -10.14
N ALA A 194 -13.22 -5.33 -9.76
CA ALA A 194 -11.89 -5.18 -9.18
C ALA A 194 -10.99 -4.39 -10.13
N ASP A 195 -10.04 -3.64 -9.58
CA ASP A 195 -9.13 -2.87 -10.42
C ASP A 195 -8.24 -3.82 -11.23
N MET A 196 -8.15 -3.55 -12.54
CA MET A 196 -7.60 -4.49 -13.52
C MET A 196 -6.12 -4.78 -13.30
N GLU A 197 -5.34 -3.80 -12.81
CA GLU A 197 -3.91 -3.99 -12.53
C GLU A 197 -3.73 -5.03 -11.42
N TYR A 198 -4.46 -4.88 -10.32
CA TYR A 198 -4.44 -5.82 -9.20
C TYR A 198 -4.97 -7.20 -9.62
N TYR A 199 -6.16 -7.24 -10.23
CA TYR A 199 -6.82 -8.50 -10.60
C TYR A 199 -5.99 -9.35 -11.58
N LYS A 200 -5.32 -8.72 -12.57
CA LYS A 200 -4.44 -9.45 -13.50
C LYS A 200 -3.17 -9.96 -12.85
N SER A 201 -2.81 -9.43 -11.69
CA SER A 201 -1.52 -9.68 -11.04
C SER A 201 -1.58 -10.72 -9.92
N LEU A 202 -2.74 -11.34 -9.69
CA LEU A 202 -2.99 -12.22 -8.54
C LEU A 202 -2.08 -13.44 -8.48
N GLU A 203 -1.82 -14.10 -9.62
CA GLU A 203 -0.86 -15.21 -9.68
C GLU A 203 0.55 -14.76 -9.24
N THR A 204 0.99 -13.61 -9.74
CA THR A 204 2.27 -13.03 -9.37
C THR A 204 2.30 -12.65 -7.89
N SER A 205 1.21 -12.10 -7.35
CA SER A 205 1.09 -11.79 -5.93
C SER A 205 1.20 -13.06 -5.08
N ALA A 206 0.57 -14.16 -5.49
CA ALA A 206 0.69 -15.45 -4.81
C ALA A 206 2.14 -15.99 -4.80
N LEU A 207 2.87 -15.87 -5.92
CA LEU A 207 4.29 -16.22 -5.99
C LEU A 207 5.17 -15.32 -5.11
N LEU A 208 4.87 -14.02 -5.08
CA LEU A 208 5.60 -13.05 -4.25
C LEU A 208 5.39 -13.30 -2.75
N GLN A 209 4.19 -13.69 -2.31
CA GLN A 209 3.94 -14.08 -0.92
C GLN A 209 4.75 -15.31 -0.51
N GLU A 210 4.84 -16.32 -1.39
CA GLU A 210 5.69 -17.49 -1.14
C GLU A 210 7.17 -17.12 -1.07
N ALA A 211 7.64 -16.23 -1.95
CA ALA A 211 9.00 -15.71 -1.93
C ALA A 211 9.28 -14.90 -0.64
N ALA A 212 8.36 -14.03 -0.22
CA ALA A 212 8.45 -13.27 1.02
C ALA A 212 8.55 -14.20 2.24
N SER A 213 7.69 -15.22 2.34
CA SER A 213 7.77 -16.23 3.41
C SER A 213 9.09 -17.00 3.40
N THR A 214 9.68 -17.21 2.22
CA THR A 214 10.99 -17.87 2.07
C THR A 214 12.13 -16.95 2.48
N LEU A 215 12.03 -15.64 2.18
CA LEU A 215 12.96 -14.61 2.63
C LEU A 215 12.97 -14.49 4.15
N GLU A 216 11.80 -14.50 4.79
CA GLU A 216 11.68 -14.48 6.26
C GLU A 216 12.44 -15.64 6.92
N LYS A 217 12.48 -16.81 6.25
CA LYS A 217 13.20 -18.01 6.68
C LYS A 217 14.71 -17.99 6.34
N GLU A 218 15.21 -16.89 5.77
CA GLU A 218 16.62 -16.69 5.39
C GLU A 218 17.15 -17.71 4.37
N ASN A 219 16.28 -18.36 3.60
CA ASN A 219 16.70 -19.25 2.52
C ASN A 219 16.99 -18.44 1.25
N TYR A 220 18.09 -17.67 1.30
CA TYR A 220 18.47 -16.73 0.25
C TYR A 220 18.65 -17.37 -1.14
N PRO A 221 19.27 -18.57 -1.29
CA PRO A 221 19.39 -19.20 -2.61
C PRO A 221 18.03 -19.57 -3.21
N LEU A 222 17.11 -20.09 -2.40
CA LEU A 222 15.78 -20.47 -2.87
C LEU A 222 14.96 -19.23 -3.27
N VAL A 223 14.93 -18.19 -2.43
CA VAL A 223 14.17 -16.98 -2.74
C VAL A 223 14.70 -16.27 -4.00
N ILE A 224 16.02 -16.26 -4.24
CA ILE A 224 16.58 -15.71 -5.49
C ILE A 224 16.05 -16.48 -6.70
N ASN A 225 16.02 -17.81 -6.66
CA ASN A 225 15.50 -18.61 -7.76
C ASN A 225 14.01 -18.34 -8.00
N MET A 226 13.20 -18.31 -6.94
CA MET A 226 11.78 -17.98 -7.02
C MET A 226 11.56 -16.58 -7.63
N LEU A 227 12.32 -15.58 -7.19
CA LEU A 227 12.16 -14.21 -7.68
C LEU A 227 12.68 -14.01 -9.10
N LYS A 228 13.69 -14.77 -9.53
CA LYS A 228 14.11 -14.80 -10.94
C LYS A 228 12.99 -15.34 -11.82
N GLU A 229 12.31 -16.41 -11.39
CA GLU A 229 11.15 -16.95 -12.10
C GLU A 229 10.02 -15.91 -12.16
N VAL A 230 9.69 -15.27 -11.04
CA VAL A 230 8.71 -14.17 -11.00
C VAL A 230 9.10 -13.05 -11.97
N ALA A 231 10.36 -12.62 -11.99
CA ALA A 231 10.85 -11.54 -12.85
C ALA A 231 10.75 -11.85 -14.36
N THR A 232 10.56 -13.11 -14.76
CA THR A 232 10.28 -13.46 -16.17
C THR A 232 8.89 -13.04 -16.62
N ARG A 233 7.95 -12.86 -15.68
CA ARG A 233 6.60 -12.39 -15.96
C ARG A 233 6.60 -10.87 -16.14
N ALA A 234 5.80 -10.38 -17.09
CA ALA A 234 5.67 -8.94 -17.33
C ALA A 234 5.13 -8.20 -16.10
N ASP A 235 4.13 -8.78 -15.44
CA ASP A 235 3.59 -8.28 -14.17
C ASP A 235 4.48 -8.64 -12.96
N GLY A 236 5.48 -9.50 -13.11
CA GLY A 236 6.45 -9.84 -12.07
C GLY A 236 7.65 -8.89 -11.97
N GLN A 237 7.84 -7.99 -12.95
CA GLN A 237 8.87 -6.95 -12.91
C GLN A 237 8.42 -5.77 -12.04
N SER A 238 8.25 -6.03 -10.73
CA SER A 238 7.65 -5.11 -9.75
C SER A 238 8.66 -4.60 -8.71
N MET A 239 8.27 -3.58 -7.94
CA MET A 239 9.11 -3.06 -6.86
C MET A 239 9.40 -4.13 -5.80
N ASN A 240 8.41 -4.94 -5.42
CA ASN A 240 8.60 -6.04 -4.45
C ASN A 240 9.63 -7.06 -4.94
N THR A 241 9.56 -7.49 -6.21
CA THR A 241 10.49 -8.47 -6.78
C THR A 241 11.94 -8.00 -6.66
N TYR A 242 12.22 -6.79 -7.12
CA TYR A 242 13.59 -6.27 -7.14
C TYR A 242 14.07 -5.78 -5.77
N SER A 243 13.16 -5.36 -4.88
CA SER A 243 13.49 -5.12 -3.47
C SER A 243 13.94 -6.40 -2.77
N MET A 244 13.21 -7.50 -2.93
CA MET A 244 13.58 -8.78 -2.31
C MET A 244 14.82 -9.41 -2.96
N LEU A 245 15.01 -9.30 -4.29
CA LEU A 245 16.24 -9.72 -4.95
C LEU A 245 17.45 -8.94 -4.42
N TYR A 246 17.35 -7.61 -4.32
CA TYR A 246 18.40 -6.79 -3.73
C TYR A 246 18.76 -7.28 -2.33
N GLN A 247 17.75 -7.50 -1.47
CA GLN A 247 17.97 -7.97 -0.10
C GLN A 247 18.65 -9.33 -0.08
N ALA A 248 18.16 -10.30 -0.85
CA ALA A 248 18.71 -11.65 -0.87
C ALA A 248 20.15 -11.69 -1.40
N TYR A 249 20.45 -10.96 -2.47
CA TYR A 249 21.82 -10.84 -3.00
C TYR A 249 22.76 -10.15 -2.01
N PHE A 250 22.30 -9.07 -1.39
CA PHE A 250 23.11 -8.34 -0.41
C PHE A 250 23.46 -9.22 0.78
N GLN A 251 22.52 -10.04 1.28
CA GLN A 251 22.76 -10.96 2.40
C GLN A 251 23.74 -12.09 2.04
N GLN A 252 23.81 -12.49 0.76
CA GLN A 252 24.80 -13.46 0.29
C GLN A 252 26.16 -12.85 -0.06
N GLY A 253 26.32 -11.52 0.05
CA GLY A 253 27.53 -10.83 -0.36
C GLY A 253 27.71 -10.73 -1.89
N GLU A 254 26.67 -11.03 -2.67
CA GLU A 254 26.64 -10.86 -4.12
C GLU A 254 26.35 -9.39 -4.48
N ILE A 255 27.31 -8.50 -4.17
CA ILE A 255 27.11 -7.05 -4.22
C ILE A 255 26.77 -6.55 -5.64
N GLU A 256 27.40 -7.09 -6.68
CA GLU A 256 27.11 -6.69 -8.06
C GLU A 256 25.67 -7.02 -8.47
N ALA A 257 25.18 -8.21 -8.13
CA ALA A 257 23.80 -8.61 -8.39
C ALA A 257 22.80 -7.80 -7.55
N ALA A 258 23.16 -7.48 -6.31
CA ALA A 258 22.36 -6.57 -5.49
C ALA A 258 22.25 -5.18 -6.12
N GLU A 259 23.36 -4.64 -6.65
CA GLU A 259 23.36 -3.36 -7.35
C GLU A 259 22.50 -3.35 -8.60
N GLU A 260 22.54 -4.44 -9.39
CA GLU A 260 21.68 -4.59 -10.56
C GLU A 260 20.20 -4.63 -10.16
N ALA A 261 19.84 -5.43 -9.16
CA ALA A 261 18.47 -5.50 -8.64
C ALA A 261 18.00 -4.14 -8.10
N PHE A 262 18.84 -3.41 -7.37
CA PHE A 262 18.52 -2.07 -6.92
C PHE A 262 18.36 -1.08 -8.08
N GLY A 263 19.20 -1.16 -9.12
CA GLY A 263 19.04 -0.36 -10.34
C GLY A 263 17.69 -0.57 -11.02
N LYS A 264 17.24 -1.84 -11.13
CA LYS A 264 15.90 -2.17 -11.63
C LYS A 264 14.79 -1.62 -10.74
N LEU A 265 14.95 -1.67 -9.43
CA LEU A 265 14.03 -1.05 -8.49
C LEU A 265 13.92 0.47 -8.70
N VAL A 266 15.04 1.16 -8.92
CA VAL A 266 15.05 2.60 -9.27
C VAL A 266 14.30 2.84 -10.57
N ASP A 267 14.59 2.09 -11.63
CA ASP A 267 13.91 2.22 -12.93
C ASP A 267 12.38 2.11 -12.81
N ILE A 268 11.90 1.13 -12.04
CA ILE A 268 10.47 0.88 -11.83
C ILE A 268 9.83 1.99 -10.98
N SER A 269 10.48 2.38 -9.88
CA SER A 269 9.96 3.45 -9.01
C SER A 269 9.85 4.80 -9.73
N ILE A 270 10.74 5.10 -10.68
CA ILE A 270 10.66 6.30 -11.51
C ILE A 270 9.47 6.22 -12.46
N LYS A 271 9.26 5.08 -13.13
CA LYS A 271 8.09 4.87 -14.00
C LYS A 271 6.76 5.04 -13.24
N ASN A 272 6.75 4.67 -11.96
CA ASN A 272 5.59 4.78 -11.08
C ASN A 272 5.46 6.16 -10.38
N ASN A 273 6.40 7.08 -10.62
CA ASN A 273 6.53 8.35 -9.91
C ASN A 273 6.49 8.17 -8.37
N SER A 274 7.21 7.17 -7.87
CA SER A 274 7.22 6.73 -6.47
C SER A 274 8.63 6.57 -5.88
N LEU A 275 9.65 7.18 -6.50
CA LEU A 275 11.03 7.06 -6.05
C LEU A 275 11.25 7.77 -4.70
N SER A 276 11.20 6.99 -3.62
CA SER A 276 11.40 7.44 -2.24
C SER A 276 12.30 6.48 -1.49
N VAL A 277 13.46 6.96 -1.06
CA VAL A 277 14.50 6.13 -0.44
C VAL A 277 14.50 6.31 1.08
N ARG A 278 14.60 5.19 1.81
CA ARG A 278 14.66 5.16 3.27
C ARG A 278 16.06 5.49 3.78
N LEU A 279 16.39 6.78 3.82
CA LEU A 279 17.64 7.28 4.38
C LEU A 279 17.41 7.79 5.80
N LEU A 280 17.91 7.06 6.80
CA LEU A 280 17.76 7.43 8.20
C LEU A 280 18.90 8.36 8.65
N PHE A 281 18.52 9.49 9.24
CA PHE A 281 19.42 10.50 9.77
C PHE A 281 19.47 10.45 11.30
N GLY A 282 20.61 10.82 11.87
CA GLY A 282 20.73 11.05 13.30
C GLY A 282 19.76 12.14 13.79
N VAL A 283 19.41 12.05 15.07
CA VAL A 283 18.57 13.05 15.75
C VAL A 283 19.22 14.43 15.59
N ASN A 284 18.43 15.42 15.18
CA ASN A 284 18.87 16.81 14.96
C ASN A 284 20.12 16.94 14.06
N SER A 285 20.32 15.99 13.14
CA SER A 285 21.53 15.89 12.34
C SER A 285 21.24 15.73 10.84
N THR A 286 22.21 16.16 10.04
CA THR A 286 22.31 15.88 8.60
C THR A 286 23.14 14.64 8.29
N GLU A 287 23.76 14.03 9.30
CA GLU A 287 24.51 12.79 9.17
C GLU A 287 23.56 11.60 9.23
N PHE A 288 23.86 10.55 8.47
CA PHE A 288 23.16 9.27 8.60
C PHE A 288 23.37 8.67 10.00
N ILE A 289 22.39 7.90 10.47
CA ILE A 289 22.50 7.17 11.75
C ILE A 289 23.81 6.39 11.83
N ALA A 290 24.36 6.25 13.04
CA ALA A 290 25.65 5.61 13.30
C ALA A 290 25.56 4.08 13.25
N ASP A 291 25.03 3.55 12.14
CA ASP A 291 24.93 2.13 11.83
C ASP A 291 25.78 1.82 10.60
N LYS A 292 26.77 0.93 10.76
CA LYS A 292 27.75 0.63 9.73
C LYS A 292 27.13 -0.08 8.51
N ASP A 293 26.22 -1.01 8.74
CA ASP A 293 25.63 -1.81 7.68
C ASP A 293 24.64 -0.98 6.87
N LEU A 294 23.84 -0.15 7.53
CA LEU A 294 22.95 0.80 6.88
C LEU A 294 23.73 1.85 6.09
N ARG A 295 24.80 2.42 6.64
CA ARG A 295 25.66 3.36 5.89
C ARG A 295 26.27 2.72 4.64
N THR A 296 26.67 1.44 4.71
CA THR A 296 27.17 0.69 3.56
C THR A 296 26.10 0.55 2.49
N ARG A 297 24.87 0.19 2.88
CA ARG A 297 23.71 0.15 1.97
C ARG A 297 23.38 1.51 1.36
N TYR A 298 23.41 2.58 2.16
CA TYR A 298 23.13 3.94 1.70
C TYR A 298 24.15 4.43 0.67
N GLN A 299 25.43 4.12 0.86
CA GLN A 299 26.47 4.42 -0.12
C GLN A 299 26.20 3.75 -1.47
N LEU A 300 25.81 2.46 -1.46
CA LEU A 300 25.41 1.73 -2.66
C LEU A 300 24.19 2.39 -3.32
N TRP A 301 23.12 2.64 -2.58
CA TRP A 301 21.89 3.23 -3.11
C TRP A 301 22.13 4.62 -3.71
N ILE A 302 22.82 5.49 -2.98
CA ILE A 302 23.15 6.85 -3.43
C ILE A 302 24.01 6.79 -4.69
N ARG A 303 25.01 5.90 -4.76
CA ARG A 303 25.84 5.75 -5.95
C ARG A 303 25.01 5.29 -7.15
N GLN A 304 24.09 4.33 -6.99
CA GLN A 304 23.24 3.86 -8.09
C GLN A 304 22.26 4.93 -8.56
N LEU A 305 21.64 5.70 -7.65
CA LEU A 305 20.82 6.87 -8.01
C LEU A 305 21.64 7.91 -8.78
N SER A 306 22.86 8.18 -8.31
CA SER A 306 23.75 9.12 -8.97
C SER A 306 24.17 8.63 -10.36
N LYS A 307 24.46 7.34 -10.52
CA LYS A 307 24.76 6.72 -11.82
C LYS A 307 23.58 6.85 -12.77
N TYR A 308 22.35 6.59 -12.29
CA TYR A 308 21.13 6.77 -13.06
C TYR A 308 21.01 8.21 -13.58
N PHE A 309 20.93 9.21 -12.70
CA PHE A 309 20.74 10.61 -13.13
C PHE A 309 21.93 11.20 -13.88
N ASN A 310 23.15 10.69 -13.67
CA ASN A 310 24.30 11.07 -14.48
C ASN A 310 24.08 10.71 -15.96
N ASN A 311 23.50 9.52 -16.21
CA ASN A 311 23.34 8.96 -17.54
C ASN A 311 22.00 9.30 -18.21
N GLN A 312 21.04 9.87 -17.47
CA GLN A 312 19.76 10.32 -18.04
C GLN A 312 19.79 11.80 -18.46
N ALA A 313 18.92 12.15 -19.41
CA ALA A 313 18.67 13.54 -19.80
C ALA A 313 17.83 14.30 -18.76
N GLN A 314 17.04 13.57 -17.97
CA GLN A 314 16.18 14.12 -16.93
C GLN A 314 17.01 14.58 -15.72
N CYS A 315 16.44 15.51 -14.97
CA CYS A 315 16.98 16.05 -13.74
C CYS A 315 16.14 15.59 -12.54
N VAL A 316 16.60 15.90 -11.32
CA VAL A 316 15.95 15.43 -10.08
C VAL A 316 15.85 16.50 -9.01
N LYS A 317 14.67 16.65 -8.40
CA LYS A 317 14.50 17.38 -7.14
C LYS A 317 14.61 16.40 -5.97
N ILE A 318 15.55 16.66 -5.08
CA ILE A 318 15.78 15.88 -3.86
C ILE A 318 15.01 16.57 -2.75
N ILE A 319 13.96 15.94 -2.25
CA ILE A 319 13.01 16.52 -1.32
C ILE A 319 13.15 15.83 0.04
N GLY A 320 13.52 16.61 1.05
CA GLY A 320 13.57 16.13 2.43
C GLY A 320 12.21 16.31 3.12
N HIS A 321 11.80 15.31 3.87
CA HIS A 321 10.62 15.33 4.73
C HIS A 321 11.01 15.05 6.19
N SER A 322 10.24 15.57 7.13
CA SER A 322 10.39 15.32 8.58
C SER A 322 9.06 14.89 9.19
N SER A 323 9.09 14.32 10.39
CA SER A 323 7.87 14.13 11.19
C SER A 323 7.30 15.46 11.67
N HIS A 324 6.10 15.39 12.26
CA HIS A 324 5.38 16.53 12.85
C HIS A 324 5.96 16.97 14.23
N THR A 325 7.05 16.36 14.69
CA THR A 325 7.66 16.68 15.99
C THR A 325 8.52 17.94 15.89
N GLY A 326 8.25 18.94 16.74
CA GLY A 326 9.01 20.21 16.78
C GLY A 326 8.35 21.35 15.99
N SER A 327 9.03 22.51 15.90
CA SER A 327 8.46 23.69 15.22
C SER A 327 8.57 23.58 13.70
N GLU A 328 7.62 24.18 12.97
CA GLU A 328 7.60 24.21 11.51
C GLU A 328 8.91 24.78 10.93
N ALA A 329 9.33 25.96 11.41
CA ALA A 329 10.55 26.61 10.94
C ALA A 329 11.81 25.75 11.15
N TYR A 330 11.86 24.98 12.24
CA TYR A 330 12.96 24.05 12.49
C TYR A 330 12.93 22.88 11.50
N ASN A 331 11.76 22.28 11.30
CA ASN A 331 11.56 21.13 10.42
C ASN A 331 11.78 21.47 8.94
N ASP A 332 11.35 22.66 8.49
CA ASP A 332 11.65 23.19 7.17
C ASP A 332 13.17 23.28 6.94
N LYS A 333 13.89 23.85 7.90
CA LYS A 333 15.36 24.00 7.82
C LYS A 333 16.07 22.64 7.85
N LEU A 334 15.68 21.74 8.76
CA LEU A 334 16.33 20.43 8.94
C LEU A 334 16.10 19.53 7.72
N SER A 335 14.88 19.47 7.21
CA SER A 335 14.54 18.68 6.03
C SER A 335 15.30 19.18 4.78
N ALA A 336 15.40 20.49 4.58
CA ALA A 336 16.21 21.08 3.50
C ALA A 336 17.70 20.74 3.66
N ALA A 337 18.25 20.85 4.87
CA ALA A 337 19.65 20.54 5.13
C ALA A 337 19.99 19.06 4.86
N ARG A 338 19.07 18.14 5.18
CA ARG A 338 19.19 16.71 4.87
C ARG A 338 19.14 16.43 3.37
N ALA A 339 18.25 17.10 2.62
CA ALA A 339 18.23 17.01 1.16
C ALA A 339 19.57 17.46 0.54
N VAL A 340 20.14 18.56 1.05
CA VAL A 340 21.48 19.04 0.65
C VAL A 340 22.58 18.03 0.99
N ALA A 341 22.52 17.37 2.16
CA ALA A 341 23.49 16.33 2.51
C ALA A 341 23.45 15.15 1.53
N VAL A 342 22.24 14.68 1.17
CA VAL A 342 22.07 13.63 0.15
C VAL A 342 22.63 14.07 -1.20
N GLN A 343 22.33 15.30 -1.65
CA GLN A 343 22.88 15.83 -2.89
C GLN A 343 24.41 15.84 -2.87
N ARG A 344 25.05 16.23 -1.75
CA ARG A 344 26.52 16.19 -1.62
C ARG A 344 27.07 14.78 -1.79
N HIS A 345 26.44 13.78 -1.19
CA HIS A 345 26.83 12.37 -1.39
C HIS A 345 26.63 11.93 -2.84
N MET A 346 25.60 12.41 -3.54
CA MET A 346 25.44 12.10 -4.96
C MET A 346 26.53 12.76 -5.82
N VAL A 347 26.83 14.03 -5.55
CA VAL A 347 27.88 14.80 -6.24
C VAL A 347 29.28 14.22 -6.02
N SER A 348 29.55 13.63 -4.84
CA SER A 348 30.83 12.96 -4.60
C SER A 348 31.02 11.71 -5.45
N ASN A 349 29.93 11.06 -5.86
CA ASN A 349 29.98 9.95 -6.81
C ASN A 349 30.09 10.44 -8.26
N PHE A 350 29.28 11.44 -8.64
CA PHE A 350 29.27 12.00 -10.00
C PHE A 350 29.10 13.53 -9.97
N LYS A 351 30.16 14.27 -10.32
CA LYS A 351 30.18 15.75 -10.24
C LYS A 351 29.07 16.43 -11.05
N ALA A 352 28.66 15.84 -12.18
CA ALA A 352 27.61 16.35 -13.06
C ALA A 352 26.25 16.46 -12.35
N ILE A 353 26.01 15.69 -11.28
CA ILE A 353 24.78 15.75 -10.50
C ILE A 353 24.52 17.15 -9.94
N LYS A 354 25.56 17.94 -9.66
CA LYS A 354 25.38 19.31 -9.14
C LYS A 354 24.58 20.19 -10.10
N ALA A 355 24.72 20.00 -11.41
CA ALA A 355 23.97 20.73 -12.42
C ALA A 355 22.63 20.03 -12.78
N LYS A 356 22.46 18.76 -12.40
CA LYS A 356 21.27 17.95 -12.71
C LYS A 356 20.31 17.77 -11.53
N SER A 357 20.57 18.45 -10.41
CA SER A 357 19.75 18.29 -9.21
C SER A 357 19.53 19.60 -8.46
N ALA A 358 18.39 19.67 -7.80
CA ALA A 358 18.03 20.71 -6.85
C ALA A 358 17.52 20.08 -5.55
N THR A 359 17.50 20.85 -4.48
CA THR A 359 17.12 20.37 -3.14
C THR A 359 15.98 21.19 -2.57
N LEU A 360 15.02 20.54 -1.94
CA LEU A 360 13.88 21.17 -1.28
C LEU A 360 13.68 20.55 0.11
N GLY A 361 13.29 21.37 1.09
CA GLY A 361 12.78 20.89 2.38
C GLY A 361 11.29 21.14 2.47
N MET A 362 10.52 20.12 2.81
CA MET A 362 9.07 20.22 2.99
C MET A 362 8.63 20.14 4.45
N GLY A 363 9.57 19.96 5.38
CA GLY A 363 9.26 19.74 6.79
C GLY A 363 8.20 18.64 6.94
N PHE A 364 7.15 18.93 7.69
CA PHE A 364 5.98 18.06 7.86
C PHE A 364 4.78 18.40 6.97
N LYS A 365 4.90 19.36 6.03
CA LYS A 365 3.78 19.84 5.20
C LYS A 365 3.14 18.74 4.37
N ASN A 366 3.94 17.75 3.98
CA ASN A 366 3.53 16.58 3.20
C ASN A 366 3.67 15.27 4.00
N ASN A 367 3.37 15.31 5.32
CA ASN A 367 3.23 14.09 6.10
C ASN A 367 2.09 13.22 5.55
N ILE A 368 2.41 11.95 5.36
CA ILE A 368 1.52 10.88 4.95
C ILE A 368 0.72 10.42 6.17
N LYS A 369 1.42 10.05 7.26
CA LYS A 369 0.78 9.59 8.50
C LYS A 369 0.47 10.76 9.42
N GLY A 370 1.49 11.55 9.77
CA GLY A 370 1.38 12.77 10.56
C GLY A 370 1.12 12.52 12.05
N LEU A 371 1.60 11.39 12.60
CA LEU A 371 1.37 11.03 14.01
C LEU A 371 2.32 11.75 14.97
N GLY A 372 3.56 12.04 14.55
CA GLY A 372 4.57 12.64 15.42
C GLY A 372 5.01 11.71 16.55
N THR A 373 4.86 10.40 16.38
CA THR A 373 5.30 9.38 17.35
C THR A 373 6.78 9.05 17.17
N ASP A 374 7.35 9.38 16.01
CA ASP A 374 8.76 9.11 15.67
C ASP A 374 9.14 7.62 15.74
N ASP A 375 8.17 6.74 15.57
CA ASP A 375 8.30 5.28 15.61
C ASP A 375 7.99 4.65 14.24
N SER A 376 7.69 3.34 14.19
CA SER A 376 7.40 2.65 12.92
C SER A 376 6.07 3.07 12.30
N LYS A 377 5.11 3.58 13.08
CA LYS A 377 3.77 3.97 12.57
C LYS A 377 3.85 5.14 11.60
N ASP A 378 4.81 6.04 11.78
CA ASP A 378 5.00 7.25 10.97
C ASP A 378 6.39 7.33 10.32
N ALA A 379 7.11 6.21 10.23
CA ALA A 379 8.44 6.17 9.62
C ALA A 379 8.46 6.68 8.17
N VAL A 380 7.36 6.53 7.43
CA VAL A 380 7.18 7.03 6.06
C VAL A 380 7.23 8.56 5.96
N ASP A 381 6.99 9.29 7.04
CA ASP A 381 7.08 10.75 7.08
C ASP A 381 8.53 11.25 7.09
N ARG A 382 9.47 10.41 7.53
CA ARG A 382 10.91 10.71 7.60
C ARG A 382 11.63 10.10 6.40
N ARG A 383 11.34 10.60 5.20
CA ARG A 383 11.85 10.09 3.92
C ARG A 383 12.62 11.14 3.11
N VAL A 384 13.39 10.67 2.14
CA VAL A 384 13.93 11.50 1.06
C VAL A 384 13.31 11.04 -0.25
N GLU A 385 12.59 11.96 -0.88
CA GLU A 385 11.89 11.74 -2.14
C GLU A 385 12.71 12.31 -3.30
N PHE A 386 12.70 11.63 -4.44
CA PHE A 386 13.43 12.03 -5.64
C PHE A 386 12.43 12.22 -6.77
N LEU A 387 12.03 13.47 -6.97
CA LEU A 387 11.09 13.84 -8.02
C LEU A 387 11.84 14.06 -9.33
N VAL A 388 11.62 13.17 -10.29
CA VAL A 388 12.18 13.30 -11.64
C VAL A 388 11.48 14.45 -12.37
N THR A 389 12.26 15.31 -13.01
CA THR A 389 11.75 16.50 -13.68
C THR A 389 12.60 16.87 -14.90
N GLU A 390 12.06 17.74 -15.75
CA GLU A 390 12.85 18.37 -16.81
C GLU A 390 13.87 19.32 -16.20
N CYS A 391 15.07 19.39 -16.77
CA CYS A 391 16.14 20.24 -16.25
C CYS A 391 15.79 21.74 -16.27
N ALA A 392 14.90 22.17 -17.17
CA ALA A 392 14.38 23.54 -17.19
C ALA A 392 13.55 23.88 -15.93
N ASN A 393 12.98 22.88 -15.26
CA ASN A 393 12.12 23.03 -14.08
C ASN A 393 12.87 22.83 -12.76
N LEU A 394 14.21 22.77 -12.78
CA LEU A 394 15.04 22.53 -11.59
C LEU A 394 15.03 23.67 -10.57
N SER A 395 14.53 24.86 -10.93
CA SER A 395 14.44 26.02 -10.05
C SER A 395 13.62 25.76 -8.78
#